data_AF-A0AAU9DXM5-F1
#
_entry.id   AF-A0AAU9DXM5-F1
#
_cell.length_a   1.000
_cell.length_b   1.000
_cell.length_c   1.000
_cell.angle_alpha   90.00
_cell.angle_beta   90.00
_cell.angle_gamma   90.00
#
_symmetry.space_group_name_H-M   'P 1'
#
loop_
_entity.id
_entity.type
_entity.pdbx_description
1 polymer ?
#
loop_
_entity_poly.entity_id
_entity_poly.type
_entity_poly.pdbx_seq_one_letter_code
_entity_poly.pdbx_strand_id
1 'polypeptide(L)'
;MKVNKTIISLIALMSVSGVSATTMTASETKVQAAVDPNYIDYSEQSGTFYVNLPGYSIAVYEAPANLPKPTGQYLKHGTAWKVSKQALVNGKWYYEVGKNQWVQAAYMTRTQPDINAISGLSGAMYVNYQNASIAVYEAPANLPKLTGQYIQHGTAWKVFQEATTTNGKHFIKIGENQWVQGDYMSWEQPVVQSPARTMVATAYDPRVLGNYTFGYDTVAANLSVFPRGTKLQITFQDGTTKNYVVRDTGGFAYNNPNQLDIAMPNSQALQFGRQTITVRVIS
;
A
#
# COMPACT_ATOMS: atom_id res chain seq x y z
N MET A 1 22.40 57.33 -3.57
CA MET A 1 23.48 57.04 -2.60
C MET A 1 23.90 55.58 -2.77
N LYS A 2 25.10 55.36 -3.35
CA LYS A 2 26.10 54.29 -3.05
C LYS A 2 25.63 52.80 -2.96
N VAL A 3 26.21 51.79 -3.62
CA VAL A 3 27.58 51.55 -4.14
C VAL A 3 27.60 50.53 -5.29
N ASN A 4 28.41 50.80 -6.32
CA ASN A 4 28.86 49.89 -7.40
C ASN A 4 29.91 48.89 -6.92
N LYS A 5 29.94 47.68 -7.50
CA LYS A 5 31.19 46.90 -7.60
C LYS A 5 31.48 46.55 -9.06
N THR A 6 32.45 47.28 -9.60
CA THR A 6 33.13 47.05 -10.87
C THR A 6 34.27 46.04 -10.65
N ILE A 7 34.48 45.11 -11.59
CA ILE A 7 35.78 44.45 -11.78
C ILE A 7 36.24 44.78 -13.20
N ILE A 8 37.34 45.50 -13.27
CA ILE A 8 38.09 45.85 -14.49
C ILE A 8 39.13 44.73 -14.69
N SER A 9 39.33 44.26 -15.91
CA SER A 9 40.59 43.62 -16.29
C SER A 9 41.10 44.17 -17.62
N LEU A 10 42.37 44.56 -17.59
CA LEU A 10 43.15 45.30 -18.58
C LEU A 10 43.52 44.39 -19.76
N ILE A 11 43.32 44.81 -21.01
CA ILE A 11 43.92 44.16 -22.18
C ILE A 11 45.03 45.07 -22.70
N ALA A 12 46.28 44.66 -22.49
CA ALA A 12 47.43 45.24 -23.19
C ALA A 12 47.58 44.54 -24.55
N LEU A 13 47.51 45.31 -25.64
CA LEU A 13 47.87 44.83 -26.97
C LEU A 13 49.40 44.82 -27.11
N MET A 14 49.97 43.64 -27.34
CA MET A 14 51.24 43.48 -28.05
C MET A 14 51.02 42.51 -29.21
N SER A 15 51.28 42.98 -30.42
CA SER A 15 51.24 42.22 -31.66
C SER A 15 52.48 41.34 -31.80
N VAL A 16 52.35 40.01 -31.79
CA VAL A 16 53.32 39.10 -32.40
C VAL A 16 52.60 37.92 -33.05
N SER A 17 53.03 37.64 -34.26
CA SER A 17 52.58 36.69 -35.26
C SER A 17 52.60 35.22 -34.81
N GLY A 18 51.56 34.48 -35.19
CA GLY A 18 51.63 33.07 -35.59
C GLY A 18 51.98 32.02 -34.53
N VAL A 19 50.96 31.49 -33.84
CA VAL A 19 50.88 30.07 -33.44
C VAL A 19 49.39 29.70 -33.40
N SER A 20 48.96 28.67 -34.15
CA SER A 20 47.64 28.07 -33.97
C SER A 20 47.63 27.31 -32.64
N ALA A 21 47.17 27.97 -31.58
CA ALA A 21 46.91 27.32 -30.30
C ALA A 21 45.45 26.88 -30.26
N THR A 22 45.22 25.57 -30.30
CA THR A 22 43.94 24.95 -29.99
C THR A 22 43.55 25.36 -28.56
N THR A 23 42.54 26.22 -28.41
CA THR A 23 41.97 26.53 -27.10
C THR A 23 41.16 25.33 -26.62
N MET A 24 41.76 24.51 -25.74
CA MET A 24 40.96 23.67 -24.85
C MET A 24 40.21 24.61 -23.91
N THR A 25 38.90 24.74 -24.09
CA THR A 25 38.05 25.45 -23.14
C THR A 25 38.03 24.62 -21.85
N ALA A 26 38.75 25.09 -20.84
CA ALA A 26 38.61 24.58 -19.49
C ALA A 26 37.14 24.80 -19.09
N SER A 27 36.41 23.70 -18.89
CA SER A 27 35.09 23.76 -18.28
C SER A 27 35.29 24.25 -16.85
N GLU A 28 34.83 25.46 -16.55
CA GLU A 28 34.75 25.92 -15.17
C GLU A 28 33.80 24.98 -14.42
N THR A 29 34.38 24.11 -13.60
CA THR A 29 33.61 23.37 -12.60
C THR A 29 33.06 24.40 -11.63
N LYS A 30 31.82 24.84 -11.85
CA LYS A 30 31.03 25.50 -10.81
C LYS A 30 30.94 24.53 -9.65
N VAL A 31 31.74 24.78 -8.62
CA VAL A 31 31.64 24.06 -7.36
C VAL A 31 30.24 24.34 -6.83
N GLN A 32 29.39 23.30 -6.84
CA GLN A 32 27.99 23.41 -6.45
C GLN A 32 27.94 23.74 -4.97
N ALA A 33 27.58 24.98 -4.64
CA ALA A 33 27.22 25.35 -3.28
C ALA A 33 26.08 24.43 -2.81
N ALA A 34 26.11 24.02 -1.53
CA ALA A 34 25.06 23.23 -0.93
C ALA A 34 23.70 23.88 -1.21
N VAL A 35 22.84 23.16 -1.92
CA VAL A 35 21.51 23.64 -2.32
C VAL A 35 20.68 23.80 -1.05
N ASP A 36 20.17 25.01 -0.79
CA ASP A 36 19.22 25.25 0.29
C ASP A 36 18.03 24.28 0.10
N PRO A 37 17.68 23.43 1.08
CA PRO A 37 16.53 22.53 1.00
C PRO A 37 15.18 23.26 0.82
N ASN A 38 15.14 24.60 0.95
CA ASN A 38 13.98 25.44 0.66
C ASN A 38 14.05 26.19 -0.68
N TYR A 39 15.04 25.91 -1.54
CA TYR A 39 15.12 26.50 -2.88
C TYR A 39 13.99 25.98 -3.77
N ILE A 40 13.15 26.89 -4.27
CA ILE A 40 12.08 26.57 -5.22
C ILE A 40 12.44 27.23 -6.56
N ASP A 41 12.61 26.40 -7.58
CA ASP A 41 12.76 26.89 -8.95
C ASP A 41 11.41 26.92 -9.65
N TYR A 42 10.89 28.13 -9.91
CA TYR A 42 9.69 28.34 -10.68
C TYR A 42 10.05 28.61 -12.14
N SER A 43 9.51 27.81 -13.05
CA SER A 43 9.58 28.09 -14.49
C SER A 43 8.20 28.05 -15.13
N GLU A 44 8.06 28.82 -16.21
CA GLU A 44 6.84 28.81 -17.00
C GLU A 44 6.66 27.46 -17.69
N GLN A 45 5.51 26.84 -17.45
CA GLN A 45 5.04 25.65 -18.16
C GLN A 45 3.59 25.84 -18.47
N SER A 46 3.24 25.75 -19.75
CA SER A 46 1.87 25.90 -20.21
C SER A 46 1.43 24.72 -21.05
N GLY A 47 0.18 24.29 -20.84
CA GLY A 47 -0.43 23.20 -21.58
C GLY A 47 -1.58 22.55 -20.84
N THR A 48 -2.34 21.71 -21.55
CA THR A 48 -3.31 20.81 -20.92
C THR A 48 -2.61 19.50 -20.59
N PHE A 49 -2.70 19.09 -19.33
CA PHE A 49 -2.19 17.82 -18.85
C PHE A 49 -3.33 17.00 -18.27
N TYR A 50 -3.18 15.68 -18.29
CA TYR A 50 -4.14 14.72 -17.79
C TYR A 50 -3.56 14.02 -16.57
N VAL A 51 -4.41 13.70 -15.60
CA VAL A 51 -4.01 12.83 -14.49
C VAL A 51 -3.82 11.41 -15.01
N ASN A 52 -2.60 10.90 -14.95
CA ASN A 52 -2.25 9.54 -15.35
C ASN A 52 -1.87 8.69 -14.14
N LEU A 53 -2.89 8.27 -13.41
CA LEU A 53 -2.76 7.30 -12.34
C LEU A 53 -4.02 6.42 -12.37
N PRO A 54 -4.10 5.43 -13.30
CA PRO A 54 -5.27 4.59 -13.54
C PRO A 54 -5.94 4.15 -12.25
N GLY A 55 -7.26 4.27 -12.08
CA GLY A 55 -7.97 3.88 -10.85
C GLY A 55 -7.80 4.78 -9.61
N TYR A 56 -6.76 5.60 -9.53
CA TYR A 56 -6.48 6.45 -8.37
C TYR A 56 -6.91 7.92 -8.60
N SER A 57 -6.76 8.74 -7.57
CA SER A 57 -6.80 10.21 -7.68
C SER A 57 -5.56 10.83 -7.04
N ILE A 58 -5.16 12.01 -7.52
CA ILE A 58 -4.00 12.72 -6.97
C ILE A 58 -4.46 13.89 -6.10
N ALA A 59 -3.79 14.10 -4.97
CA ALA A 59 -4.11 15.18 -4.05
C ALA A 59 -3.72 16.56 -4.62
N VAL A 60 -4.51 17.59 -4.30
CA VAL A 60 -4.23 18.99 -4.63
C VAL A 60 -3.74 19.73 -3.39
N TYR A 61 -2.63 20.46 -3.52
CA TYR A 61 -1.95 21.17 -2.44
C TYR A 61 -2.06 22.69 -2.61
N GLU A 62 -2.10 23.42 -1.49
CA GLU A 62 -2.14 24.90 -1.50
C GLU A 62 -0.84 25.54 -1.99
N ALA A 63 0.29 24.84 -1.81
CA ALA A 63 1.61 25.27 -2.22
C ALA A 63 2.51 24.04 -2.51
N PRO A 64 3.56 24.19 -3.34
CA PRO A 64 4.50 23.10 -3.62
C PRO A 64 5.54 22.89 -2.49
N ALA A 65 5.72 23.88 -1.60
CA ALA A 65 6.71 23.88 -0.51
C ALA A 65 6.08 23.90 0.90
N ASN A 66 6.89 23.59 1.92
CA ASN A 66 6.57 23.56 3.36
C ASN A 66 5.36 22.70 3.74
N LEU A 67 5.59 21.45 4.18
CA LEU A 67 4.56 20.51 4.67
C LEU A 67 3.24 20.68 3.91
N PRO A 68 3.20 20.36 2.60
CA PRO A 68 2.18 20.86 1.69
C PRO A 68 0.81 20.58 2.27
N LYS A 69 0.08 21.65 2.58
CA LYS A 69 -1.27 21.57 3.14
C LYS A 69 -2.18 21.10 2.01
N PRO A 70 -2.74 19.89 2.12
CA PRO A 70 -3.70 19.43 1.13
C PRO A 70 -4.97 20.27 1.28
N THR A 71 -5.53 20.67 0.15
CA THR A 71 -6.79 21.41 0.06
C THR A 71 -8.01 20.55 0.41
N GLY A 72 -7.83 19.23 0.53
CA GLY A 72 -8.91 18.24 0.57
C GLY A 72 -9.50 17.92 -0.81
N GLN A 73 -8.98 18.53 -1.89
CA GLN A 73 -9.38 18.25 -3.26
C GLN A 73 -8.50 17.16 -3.88
N TYR A 74 -9.12 16.35 -4.76
CA TYR A 74 -8.48 15.25 -5.48
C TYR A 74 -8.86 15.29 -6.95
N LEU A 75 -7.87 15.08 -7.82
CA LEU A 75 -8.08 15.03 -9.26
C LEU A 75 -8.10 13.58 -9.72
N LYS A 76 -9.19 13.17 -10.36
CA LYS A 76 -9.39 11.78 -10.82
C LYS A 76 -8.53 11.47 -12.04
N HIS A 77 -8.13 10.22 -12.20
CA HIS A 77 -7.55 9.72 -13.45
C HIS A 77 -8.34 10.18 -14.68
N GLY A 78 -7.63 10.51 -15.76
CA GLY A 78 -8.22 10.93 -17.04
C GLY A 78 -8.75 12.37 -17.04
N THR A 79 -8.85 13.05 -15.90
CA THR A 79 -9.27 14.46 -15.86
C THR A 79 -8.18 15.37 -16.43
N ALA A 80 -8.60 16.35 -17.22
CA ALA A 80 -7.73 17.31 -17.90
C ALA A 80 -7.64 18.63 -17.10
N TRP A 81 -6.44 19.17 -16.98
CA TRP A 81 -6.15 20.38 -16.21
C TRP A 81 -5.17 21.28 -16.96
N LYS A 82 -5.44 22.59 -16.91
CA LYS A 82 -4.51 23.59 -17.43
C LYS A 82 -3.37 23.78 -16.44
N VAL A 83 -2.15 23.56 -16.89
CA VAL A 83 -0.93 23.82 -16.12
C VAL A 83 -0.43 25.22 -16.47
N SER A 84 -0.12 26.03 -15.45
CA SER A 84 0.41 27.40 -15.61
C SER A 84 1.87 27.55 -15.20
N LYS A 85 2.34 26.73 -14.25
CA LYS A 85 3.69 26.79 -13.68
C LYS A 85 4.16 25.40 -13.27
N GLN A 86 5.47 25.25 -13.13
CA GLN A 86 6.08 24.13 -12.43
C GLN A 86 7.00 24.60 -11.31
N ALA A 87 7.19 23.75 -10.30
CA ALA A 87 8.09 23.99 -9.18
C ALA A 87 8.86 22.71 -8.85
N LEU A 88 10.18 22.80 -8.67
CA LEU A 88 11.01 21.73 -8.11
C LEU A 88 11.19 21.94 -6.61
N VAL A 89 10.73 20.99 -5.80
CA VAL A 89 10.83 21.04 -4.33
C VAL A 89 11.28 19.68 -3.81
N ASN A 90 12.37 19.64 -3.04
CA ASN A 90 12.94 18.40 -2.49
C ASN A 90 13.14 17.29 -3.55
N GLY A 91 13.58 17.66 -4.75
CA GLY A 91 13.80 16.73 -5.85
C GLY A 91 12.53 16.21 -6.55
N LYS A 92 11.35 16.73 -6.19
CA LYS A 92 10.07 16.37 -6.84
C LYS A 92 9.49 17.56 -7.59
N TRP A 93 9.02 17.33 -8.81
CA TRP A 93 8.33 18.33 -9.62
C TRP A 93 6.84 18.41 -9.27
N TYR A 94 6.32 19.63 -9.23
CA TYR A 94 4.90 19.94 -9.04
C TYR A 94 4.41 20.85 -10.17
N TYR A 95 3.13 20.71 -10.54
CA TYR A 95 2.44 21.56 -11.50
C TYR A 95 1.33 22.37 -10.84
N GLU A 96 1.26 23.65 -11.16
CA GLU A 96 0.14 24.53 -10.77
C GLU A 96 -1.02 24.31 -11.75
N VAL A 97 -2.14 23.80 -11.25
CA VAL A 97 -3.36 23.48 -12.04
C VAL A 97 -4.50 24.48 -11.84
N GLY A 98 -4.26 25.48 -10.98
CA GLY A 98 -5.17 26.54 -10.60
C GLY A 98 -4.50 27.44 -9.57
N LYS A 99 -5.11 28.60 -9.26
CA LYS A 99 -4.54 29.53 -8.28
C LYS A 99 -4.35 28.83 -6.94
N ASN A 100 -3.10 28.73 -6.47
CA ASN A 100 -2.74 28.03 -5.23
C ASN A 100 -3.18 26.56 -5.23
N GLN A 101 -3.15 25.89 -6.38
CA GLN A 101 -3.49 24.48 -6.50
C GLN A 101 -2.37 23.75 -7.22
N TRP A 102 -1.66 22.90 -6.50
CA TRP A 102 -0.47 22.21 -6.97
C TRP A 102 -0.64 20.70 -6.89
N VAL A 103 -0.16 19.98 -7.90
CA VAL A 103 -0.17 18.51 -7.96
C VAL A 103 1.20 17.97 -8.35
N GLN A 104 1.53 16.72 -8.00
CA GLN A 104 2.81 16.12 -8.38
C GLN A 104 2.87 15.83 -9.88
N ALA A 105 3.91 16.33 -10.54
CA ALA A 105 4.12 16.18 -11.98
C ALA A 105 4.29 14.72 -12.41
N ALA A 106 4.80 13.86 -11.51
CA ALA A 106 5.00 12.43 -11.76
C ALA A 106 3.71 11.67 -12.14
N TYR A 107 2.54 12.22 -11.81
CA TYR A 107 1.24 11.62 -12.10
C TYR A 107 0.47 12.37 -13.20
N MET A 108 1.15 13.25 -13.93
CA MET A 108 0.55 14.06 -14.99
C MET A 108 1.18 13.71 -16.33
N THR A 109 0.39 13.72 -17.40
CA THR A 109 0.85 13.44 -18.77
C THR A 109 0.27 14.45 -19.75
N ARG A 110 0.92 14.67 -20.89
CA ARG A 110 0.37 15.51 -21.97
C ARG A 110 -0.56 14.74 -22.92
N THR A 111 -0.49 13.42 -22.92
CA THR A 111 -1.31 12.55 -23.76
C THR A 111 -2.49 12.05 -22.97
N GLN A 112 -3.71 12.17 -23.50
CA GLN A 112 -4.90 11.66 -22.83
C GLN A 112 -4.73 10.16 -22.53
N PRO A 113 -4.72 9.74 -21.25
CA PRO A 113 -4.68 8.34 -20.91
C PRO A 113 -6.04 7.70 -21.20
N ASP A 114 -6.07 6.37 -21.34
CA ASP A 114 -7.33 5.65 -21.44
C ASP A 114 -8.17 5.91 -20.19
N ILE A 115 -9.27 6.64 -20.36
CA ILE A 115 -10.18 7.03 -19.27
C ILE A 115 -10.85 5.82 -18.61
N ASN A 116 -10.90 4.69 -19.33
CA ASN A 116 -11.43 3.42 -18.84
C ASN A 116 -10.33 2.52 -18.28
N ALA A 117 -9.07 2.98 -18.22
CA ALA A 117 -8.02 2.30 -17.47
C ALA A 117 -8.36 2.37 -15.98
N ILE A 118 -9.11 1.37 -15.54
CA ILE A 118 -9.37 1.09 -14.14
C ILE A 118 -8.13 0.36 -13.65
N SER A 119 -7.39 0.96 -12.72
CA SER A 119 -6.68 0.11 -11.76
C SER A 119 -7.63 -0.16 -10.60
N GLY A 120 -7.96 -1.43 -10.39
CA GLY A 120 -8.33 -2.04 -9.12
C GLY A 120 -9.58 -1.60 -8.33
N LEU A 121 -10.03 -0.35 -8.36
CA LEU A 121 -10.91 0.20 -7.32
C LEU A 121 -12.40 0.05 -7.59
N SER A 122 -12.80 -1.14 -7.99
CA SER A 122 -14.19 -1.53 -8.15
C SER A 122 -14.48 -2.74 -7.25
N GLY A 123 -14.98 -2.50 -6.05
CA GLY A 123 -15.38 -3.58 -5.14
C GLY A 123 -15.50 -3.16 -3.69
N ALA A 124 -15.58 -4.17 -2.82
CA ALA A 124 -15.43 -4.00 -1.39
C ALA A 124 -14.03 -4.48 -0.99
N MET A 125 -13.32 -3.67 -0.20
CA MET A 125 -12.11 -4.08 0.51
C MET A 125 -12.47 -4.38 1.96
N TYR A 126 -11.66 -5.18 2.62
CA TYR A 126 -11.83 -5.58 4.00
C TYR A 126 -10.78 -4.96 4.90
N VAL A 127 -11.16 -4.62 6.14
CA VAL A 127 -10.23 -4.13 7.16
C VAL A 127 -9.36 -5.27 7.66
N ASN A 128 -8.07 -5.25 7.34
CA ASN A 128 -7.06 -6.20 7.80
C ASN A 128 -6.16 -5.61 8.90
N TYR A 129 -6.76 -5.31 10.06
CA TYR A 129 -6.03 -4.85 11.25
C TYR A 129 -6.38 -5.70 12.47
N GLN A 130 -5.63 -6.78 12.72
CA GLN A 130 -5.99 -7.81 13.71
C GLN A 130 -6.26 -7.24 15.11
N ASN A 131 -7.33 -7.72 15.75
CA ASN A 131 -7.74 -7.38 17.13
C ASN A 131 -7.96 -5.88 17.41
N ALA A 132 -8.13 -5.07 16.38
CA ALA A 132 -8.31 -3.64 16.53
C ALA A 132 -9.22 -3.05 15.45
N SER A 133 -9.51 -1.76 15.60
CA SER A 133 -10.25 -0.97 14.64
C SER A 133 -9.33 0.09 14.04
N ILE A 134 -9.63 0.52 12.83
CA ILE A 134 -8.89 1.61 12.17
C ILE A 134 -9.74 2.87 12.16
N ALA A 135 -9.06 4.01 12.32
CA ALA A 135 -9.71 5.31 12.36
C ALA A 135 -10.14 5.77 10.96
N VAL A 136 -11.25 6.51 10.90
CA VAL A 136 -11.76 7.16 9.69
C VAL A 136 -11.44 8.65 9.72
N TYR A 137 -10.85 9.14 8.64
CA TYR A 137 -10.38 10.50 8.44
C TYR A 137 -11.25 11.29 7.45
N GLU A 138 -11.37 12.60 7.64
CA GLU A 138 -12.12 13.48 6.74
C GLU A 138 -11.45 13.63 5.36
N ALA A 139 -10.11 13.62 5.33
CA ALA A 139 -9.32 13.72 4.12
C ALA A 139 -7.92 13.08 4.32
N PRO A 140 -7.30 12.57 3.25
CA PRO A 140 -5.94 12.04 3.30
C PRO A 140 -4.95 13.20 3.24
N ALA A 141 -4.42 13.52 4.42
CA ALA A 141 -3.55 14.66 4.65
C ALA A 141 -2.31 14.29 5.46
N ASN A 142 -1.30 15.18 5.46
CA ASN A 142 -0.10 15.00 6.28
C ASN A 142 -0.44 14.97 7.79
N LEU A 143 -1.48 15.71 8.20
CA LEU A 143 -2.11 15.66 9.51
C LEU A 143 -3.63 15.43 9.30
N PRO A 144 -4.07 14.18 9.16
CA PRO A 144 -5.45 13.91 8.78
C PRO A 144 -6.38 14.12 9.99
N LYS A 145 -7.44 14.93 9.78
CA LYS A 145 -8.46 15.19 10.80
C LYS A 145 -9.34 13.95 10.97
N LEU A 146 -9.47 13.48 12.21
CA LEU A 146 -10.31 12.35 12.58
C LEU A 146 -11.79 12.75 12.54
N THR A 147 -12.62 11.85 12.03
CA THR A 147 -14.09 11.96 12.11
C THR A 147 -14.63 11.54 13.48
N GLY A 148 -13.81 10.85 14.29
CA GLY A 148 -14.23 10.15 15.51
C GLY A 148 -14.79 8.74 15.27
N GLN A 149 -14.93 8.32 14.02
CA GLN A 149 -15.40 6.97 13.66
C GLN A 149 -14.24 5.97 13.55
N TYR A 150 -14.54 4.71 13.88
CA TYR A 150 -13.63 3.58 13.78
C TYR A 150 -14.33 2.39 13.14
N ILE A 151 -13.63 1.68 12.26
CA ILE A 151 -14.16 0.49 11.57
C ILE A 151 -13.38 -0.75 11.98
N GLN A 152 -14.11 -1.84 12.22
CA GLN A 152 -13.56 -3.05 12.86
C GLN A 152 -12.86 -3.96 11.84
N HIS A 153 -11.85 -4.70 12.29
CA HIS A 153 -11.25 -5.81 11.56
C HIS A 153 -12.31 -6.75 10.95
N GLY A 154 -12.08 -7.21 9.73
CA GLY A 154 -12.96 -8.15 9.03
C GLY A 154 -14.19 -7.51 8.38
N THR A 155 -14.51 -6.24 8.67
CA THR A 155 -15.62 -5.55 8.01
C THR A 155 -15.26 -5.21 6.57
N ALA A 156 -16.22 -5.38 5.67
CA ALA A 156 -16.09 -5.05 4.25
C ALA A 156 -16.66 -3.65 3.98
N TRP A 157 -15.95 -2.87 3.19
CA TRP A 157 -16.31 -1.49 2.84
C TRP A 157 -16.17 -1.28 1.34
N LYS A 158 -17.20 -0.71 0.73
CA LYS A 158 -17.13 -0.26 -0.65
C LYS A 158 -16.07 0.83 -0.78
N VAL A 159 -15.21 0.70 -1.78
CA VAL A 159 -14.13 1.66 -2.01
C VAL A 159 -14.40 2.46 -3.28
N PHE A 160 -13.95 3.71 -3.26
CA PHE A 160 -14.29 4.69 -4.30
C PHE A 160 -13.06 5.32 -4.95
N GLN A 161 -12.02 5.59 -4.16
CA GLN A 161 -10.82 6.30 -4.59
C GLN A 161 -9.65 5.88 -3.70
N GLU A 162 -8.44 6.08 -4.18
CA GLU A 162 -7.22 5.99 -3.38
C GLU A 162 -6.40 7.28 -3.55
N ALA A 163 -5.62 7.63 -2.52
CA ALA A 163 -4.76 8.80 -2.51
C ALA A 163 -3.47 8.52 -1.73
N THR A 164 -2.35 9.05 -2.24
CA THR A 164 -1.06 9.02 -1.55
C THR A 164 -0.63 10.43 -1.21
N THR A 165 -0.28 10.68 0.04
CA THR A 165 0.20 11.99 0.53
C THR A 165 1.67 12.20 0.16
N THR A 166 2.18 13.43 0.29
CA THR A 166 3.57 13.76 -0.06
C THR A 166 4.63 13.05 0.78
N ASN A 167 4.28 12.65 2.01
CA ASN A 167 5.11 11.82 2.90
C ASN A 167 4.96 10.31 2.63
N GLY A 168 4.23 9.92 1.58
CA GLY A 168 4.10 8.53 1.14
C GLY A 168 3.01 7.72 1.85
N LYS A 169 2.16 8.33 2.70
CA LYS A 169 1.05 7.60 3.32
C LYS A 169 -0.07 7.37 2.33
N HIS A 170 -0.58 6.14 2.31
CA HIS A 170 -1.61 5.68 1.41
C HIS A 170 -2.98 5.62 2.11
N PHE A 171 -4.02 6.09 1.42
CA PHE A 171 -5.38 6.15 1.93
C PHE A 171 -6.39 5.65 0.90
N ILE A 172 -7.44 4.99 1.39
CA ILE A 172 -8.59 4.53 0.63
C ILE A 172 -9.82 5.33 1.04
N LYS A 173 -10.59 5.81 0.06
CA LYS A 173 -11.89 6.44 0.28
C LYS A 173 -12.98 5.39 0.36
N ILE A 174 -13.69 5.38 1.48
CA ILE A 174 -14.79 4.45 1.78
C ILE A 174 -16.17 5.12 1.86
N GLY A 175 -16.22 6.45 1.68
CA GLY A 175 -17.45 7.24 1.69
C GLY A 175 -17.19 8.73 1.45
N GLU A 176 -18.23 9.56 1.56
CA GLU A 176 -18.09 11.01 1.48
C GLU A 176 -17.35 11.54 2.71
N ASN A 177 -16.22 12.23 2.50
CA ASN A 177 -15.31 12.68 3.57
C ASN A 177 -14.92 11.54 4.54
N GLN A 178 -14.76 10.32 4.02
CA GLN A 178 -14.36 9.17 4.81
C GLN A 178 -13.21 8.44 4.12
N TRP A 179 -12.05 8.50 4.77
CA TRP A 179 -10.81 7.90 4.30
C TRP A 179 -10.18 7.06 5.40
N VAL A 180 -9.56 5.95 5.03
CA VAL A 180 -8.83 5.05 5.94
C VAL A 180 -7.44 4.79 5.40
N GLN A 181 -6.48 4.42 6.25
CA GLN A 181 -5.15 4.05 5.78
C GLN A 181 -5.20 2.75 4.99
N GLY A 182 -4.68 2.77 3.77
CA GLY A 182 -4.75 1.63 2.86
C GLY A 182 -3.86 0.46 3.24
N ASP A 183 -2.81 0.69 4.05
CA ASP A 183 -1.97 -0.37 4.63
C ASP A 183 -2.76 -1.37 5.49
N TYR A 184 -3.96 -0.97 5.95
CA TYR A 184 -4.86 -1.81 6.74
C TYR A 184 -6.05 -2.34 5.94
N MET A 185 -6.06 -2.19 4.62
CA MET A 185 -7.14 -2.64 3.76
C MET A 185 -6.64 -3.77 2.86
N SER A 186 -7.50 -4.76 2.60
CA SER A 186 -7.18 -5.92 1.78
C SER A 186 -8.32 -6.22 0.80
N TRP A 187 -7.99 -6.59 -0.43
CA TRP A 187 -8.96 -7.11 -1.40
C TRP A 187 -9.43 -8.52 -1.06
N GLU A 188 -8.58 -9.27 -0.37
CA GLU A 188 -8.94 -10.57 0.18
C GLU A 188 -9.61 -10.39 1.53
N GLN A 189 -10.68 -11.14 1.78
CA GLN A 189 -11.30 -11.19 3.09
C GLN A 189 -10.25 -11.66 4.10
N PRO A 190 -9.79 -10.80 5.04
CA PRO A 190 -8.97 -11.23 6.13
C PRO A 190 -9.81 -12.24 6.87
N VAL A 191 -9.16 -13.34 7.19
CA VAL A 191 -9.85 -14.43 7.83
C VAL A 191 -10.19 -13.93 9.20
N VAL A 192 -11.45 -13.55 9.38
CA VAL A 192 -12.01 -13.26 10.69
C VAL A 192 -11.78 -14.54 11.45
N GLN A 193 -10.73 -14.55 12.27
CA GLN A 193 -10.36 -15.72 13.02
C GLN A 193 -11.61 -16.12 13.78
N SER A 194 -12.25 -17.19 13.33
CA SER A 194 -13.51 -17.61 13.94
C SER A 194 -13.20 -17.78 15.43
N PRO A 195 -14.09 -17.33 16.33
CA PRO A 195 -13.87 -17.50 17.76
C PRO A 195 -13.46 -18.95 17.98
N ALA A 196 -12.33 -19.11 18.68
CA ALA A 196 -11.73 -20.41 18.81
C ALA A 196 -12.74 -21.32 19.51
N ARG A 197 -12.98 -22.49 18.95
CA ARG A 197 -13.97 -23.44 19.49
C ARG A 197 -13.27 -24.63 20.10
N THR A 198 -13.81 -25.11 21.21
CA THR A 198 -13.36 -26.34 21.83
C THR A 198 -13.89 -27.52 21.01
N MET A 199 -12.99 -28.42 20.63
CA MET A 199 -13.31 -29.62 19.85
C MET A 199 -12.59 -30.82 20.46
N VAL A 200 -13.03 -32.01 20.06
CA VAL A 200 -12.32 -33.25 20.37
C VAL A 200 -11.46 -33.63 19.18
N ALA A 201 -10.22 -34.04 19.42
CA ALA A 201 -9.34 -34.58 18.39
C ALA A 201 -8.94 -36.02 18.69
N THR A 202 -8.83 -36.80 17.62
CA THR A 202 -8.02 -38.02 17.54
C THR A 202 -6.92 -37.81 16.51
N ALA A 203 -6.03 -38.80 16.37
CA ALA A 203 -5.01 -38.80 15.34
C ALA A 203 -4.94 -40.15 14.63
N TYR A 204 -4.52 -40.11 13.38
CA TYR A 204 -4.31 -41.28 12.55
C TYR A 204 -3.08 -41.09 11.65
N ASP A 205 -2.50 -42.20 11.20
CA ASP A 205 -1.45 -42.16 10.18
C ASP A 205 -2.05 -42.47 8.78
N PRO A 206 -2.16 -41.48 7.88
CA PRO A 206 -2.67 -41.70 6.53
C PRO A 206 -1.85 -42.71 5.73
N ARG A 207 -0.56 -42.87 6.04
CA ARG A 207 0.34 -43.77 5.32
C ARG A 207 0.10 -45.24 5.67
N VAL A 208 -0.35 -45.53 6.90
CA VAL A 208 -0.70 -46.89 7.32
C VAL A 208 -1.96 -47.38 6.60
N LEU A 209 -2.83 -46.47 6.18
CA LEU A 209 -4.03 -46.76 5.38
C LEU A 209 -3.77 -46.77 3.87
N GLY A 210 -2.50 -46.70 3.44
CA GLY A 210 -2.11 -46.68 2.03
C GLY A 210 -2.38 -45.34 1.32
N ASN A 211 -2.75 -44.29 2.05
CA ASN A 211 -3.01 -42.97 1.50
C ASN A 211 -1.77 -42.08 1.60
N TYR A 212 -0.97 -42.08 0.54
CA TYR A 212 0.27 -41.28 0.44
C TYR A 212 0.04 -39.87 -0.10
N THR A 213 -1.19 -39.53 -0.49
CA THR A 213 -1.52 -38.24 -1.11
C THR A 213 -1.56 -37.11 -0.10
N PHE A 214 -1.76 -37.41 1.20
CA PHE A 214 -1.88 -36.41 2.25
C PHE A 214 -0.64 -36.32 3.14
N GLY A 215 -0.15 -35.11 3.34
CA GLY A 215 0.91 -34.80 4.32
C GLY A 215 0.38 -34.79 5.76
N TYR A 216 1.30 -34.69 6.73
CA TYR A 216 0.98 -34.57 8.16
C TYR A 216 0.60 -33.13 8.59
N ASP A 217 0.30 -32.29 7.60
CA ASP A 217 -0.26 -30.95 7.70
C ASP A 217 -1.76 -30.94 7.34
N THR A 218 -2.40 -32.10 7.36
CA THR A 218 -3.81 -32.28 6.99
C THR A 218 -4.65 -32.79 8.14
N VAL A 219 -5.95 -32.54 8.06
CA VAL A 219 -6.93 -32.97 9.06
C VAL A 219 -8.24 -33.35 8.39
N ALA A 220 -8.91 -34.35 8.97
CA ALA A 220 -10.25 -34.76 8.58
C ALA A 220 -11.28 -34.05 9.47
N ALA A 221 -12.32 -33.47 8.86
CA ALA A 221 -13.33 -32.68 9.57
C ALA A 221 -14.71 -32.80 8.93
N ASN A 222 -15.78 -32.52 9.69
CA ASN A 222 -17.12 -32.38 9.12
C ASN A 222 -17.14 -31.23 8.09
N LEU A 223 -17.37 -31.55 6.82
CA LEU A 223 -17.23 -30.58 5.72
C LEU A 223 -18.34 -29.51 5.67
N SER A 224 -19.46 -29.75 6.34
CA SER A 224 -20.50 -28.73 6.50
C SER A 224 -20.10 -27.66 7.53
N VAL A 225 -19.16 -27.98 8.44
CA VAL A 225 -18.59 -27.04 9.42
C VAL A 225 -17.30 -26.42 8.89
N PHE A 226 -16.42 -27.25 8.34
CA PHE A 226 -15.14 -26.84 7.78
C PHE A 226 -15.02 -27.39 6.36
N PRO A 227 -15.40 -26.60 5.34
CA PRO A 227 -15.28 -27.02 3.95
C PRO A 227 -13.84 -27.45 3.59
N ARG A 228 -13.71 -28.33 2.59
CA ARG A 228 -12.37 -28.74 2.10
C ARG A 228 -11.56 -27.51 1.71
N GLY A 229 -10.28 -27.49 2.09
CA GLY A 229 -9.37 -26.37 1.88
C GLY A 229 -9.30 -25.38 3.04
N THR A 230 -10.25 -25.42 3.98
CA THR A 230 -10.21 -24.60 5.20
C THR A 230 -8.89 -24.83 5.92
N LYS A 231 -8.21 -23.74 6.29
CA LYS A 231 -7.00 -23.80 7.11
C LYS A 231 -7.39 -23.56 8.56
N LEU A 232 -6.96 -24.48 9.41
CA LEU A 232 -7.22 -24.47 10.85
C LEU A 232 -5.92 -24.25 11.60
N GLN A 233 -5.92 -23.37 12.59
CA GLN A 233 -4.94 -23.38 13.66
C GLN A 233 -5.52 -24.20 14.82
N ILE A 234 -4.77 -25.22 15.24
CA ILE A 234 -5.12 -26.09 16.36
C ILE A 234 -4.16 -25.80 17.51
N THR A 235 -4.70 -25.53 18.69
CA THR A 235 -3.97 -25.48 19.96
C THR A 235 -4.22 -26.78 20.73
N PHE A 236 -3.15 -27.51 21.02
CA PHE A 236 -3.18 -28.77 21.77
C PHE A 236 -3.17 -28.52 23.29
N GLN A 237 -3.40 -29.58 24.08
CA GLN A 237 -3.46 -29.47 25.55
C GLN A 237 -2.17 -28.98 26.19
N ASP A 238 -1.02 -29.25 25.58
CA ASP A 238 0.30 -28.78 26.02
C ASP A 238 0.56 -27.29 25.66
N GLY A 239 -0.41 -26.62 25.03
CA GLY A 239 -0.31 -25.23 24.59
C GLY A 239 0.38 -25.05 23.24
N THR A 240 0.92 -26.12 22.65
CA THR A 240 1.52 -26.04 21.31
C THR A 240 0.47 -25.75 20.25
N THR A 241 0.87 -25.06 19.19
CA THR A 241 -0.03 -24.73 18.07
C THR A 241 0.52 -25.23 16.76
N LYS A 242 -0.38 -25.68 15.87
CA LYS A 242 -0.01 -26.08 14.51
C LYS A 242 -1.15 -25.79 13.53
N ASN A 243 -0.77 -25.45 12.31
CA ASN A 243 -1.68 -25.18 11.22
C ASN A 243 -1.93 -26.45 10.39
N TYR A 244 -3.18 -26.67 10.01
CA TYR A 244 -3.65 -27.82 9.25
C TYR A 244 -4.58 -27.39 8.13
N VAL A 245 -4.64 -28.18 7.06
CA VAL A 245 -5.60 -28.00 5.97
C VAL A 245 -6.64 -29.11 6.01
N VAL A 246 -7.92 -28.77 5.98
CA VAL A 246 -9.00 -29.74 5.86
C VAL A 246 -8.97 -30.36 4.47
N ARG A 247 -8.72 -31.66 4.36
CA ARG A 247 -8.62 -32.38 3.07
C ARG A 247 -9.75 -33.35 2.85
N ASP A 248 -10.28 -33.89 3.92
CA ASP A 248 -11.29 -34.92 3.88
C ASP A 248 -12.17 -34.86 5.14
N THR A 249 -13.04 -35.85 5.25
CA THR A 249 -13.93 -35.99 6.40
C THR A 249 -13.49 -37.09 7.35
N GLY A 250 -12.85 -38.14 6.82
CA GLY A 250 -12.69 -39.41 7.53
C GLY A 250 -14.04 -40.05 7.88
N GLY A 251 -14.01 -41.32 8.31
CA GLY A 251 -15.22 -41.98 8.84
C GLY A 251 -15.65 -41.42 10.21
N PHE A 252 -14.70 -40.85 10.96
CA PHE A 252 -14.89 -40.49 12.36
C PHE A 252 -15.43 -39.08 12.57
N ALA A 253 -15.05 -38.11 11.71
CA ALA A 253 -15.54 -36.73 11.81
C ALA A 253 -16.81 -36.46 10.97
N TYR A 254 -17.24 -37.40 10.11
CA TYR A 254 -18.40 -37.22 9.22
C TYR A 254 -19.69 -36.88 9.98
N ASN A 255 -20.01 -37.65 11.02
CA ASN A 255 -21.23 -37.44 11.81
C ASN A 255 -21.03 -36.50 13.01
N ASN A 256 -19.82 -36.00 13.24
CA ASN A 256 -19.46 -35.27 14.46
C ASN A 256 -18.92 -33.87 14.14
N PRO A 257 -19.76 -32.81 14.14
CA PRO A 257 -19.35 -31.45 13.77
C PRO A 257 -18.32 -30.81 14.70
N ASN A 258 -18.16 -31.34 15.92
CA ASN A 258 -17.23 -30.85 16.94
C ASN A 258 -15.99 -31.75 17.10
N GLN A 259 -15.65 -32.52 16.07
CA GLN A 259 -14.53 -33.45 16.10
C GLN A 259 -13.58 -33.29 14.90
N LEU A 260 -12.28 -33.48 15.15
CA LEU A 260 -11.23 -33.56 14.14
C LEU A 260 -10.47 -34.89 14.22
N ASP A 261 -9.96 -35.35 13.09
CA ASP A 261 -9.01 -36.47 13.03
C ASP A 261 -7.71 -36.01 12.36
N ILE A 262 -6.63 -35.94 13.14
CA ILE A 262 -5.41 -35.23 12.75
C ILE A 262 -4.41 -36.21 12.12
N ALA A 263 -3.90 -35.89 10.94
CA ALA A 263 -2.87 -36.69 10.31
C ALA A 263 -1.52 -36.54 11.04
N MET A 264 -0.97 -37.66 11.51
CA MET A 264 0.31 -37.73 12.23
C MET A 264 1.07 -39.02 11.90
N PRO A 265 2.42 -39.05 12.01
CA PRO A 265 3.17 -40.30 11.93
C PRO A 265 2.68 -41.33 12.96
N ASN A 266 2.72 -42.62 12.60
CA ASN A 266 2.19 -43.72 13.42
C ASN A 266 2.66 -43.68 14.88
N SER A 267 3.94 -43.40 15.14
CA SER A 267 4.48 -43.29 16.49
C SER A 267 3.82 -42.19 17.33
N GLN A 268 3.45 -41.07 16.71
CA GLN A 268 2.77 -39.94 17.36
C GLN A 268 1.27 -40.22 17.49
N ALA A 269 0.64 -40.76 16.44
CA ALA A 269 -0.80 -41.07 16.45
C ALA A 269 -1.16 -42.05 17.58
N LEU A 270 -0.34 -43.08 17.80
CA LEU A 270 -0.54 -44.05 18.88
C LEU A 270 -0.43 -43.45 20.29
N GLN A 271 0.34 -42.38 20.44
CA GLN A 271 0.52 -41.68 21.72
C GLN A 271 -0.49 -40.54 21.92
N PHE A 272 -1.08 -40.04 20.83
CA PHE A 272 -1.95 -38.86 20.84
C PHE A 272 -3.24 -39.08 21.64
N GLY A 273 -3.81 -40.29 21.56
CA GLY A 273 -5.07 -40.62 22.21
C GLY A 273 -6.24 -39.74 21.75
N ARG A 274 -7.23 -39.55 22.64
CA ARG A 274 -8.34 -38.62 22.41
C ARG A 274 -8.14 -37.42 23.32
N GLN A 275 -8.11 -36.21 22.76
CA GLN A 275 -7.87 -35.01 23.54
C GLN A 275 -8.81 -33.86 23.17
N THR A 276 -8.99 -32.95 24.13
CA THR A 276 -9.69 -31.69 23.91
C THR A 276 -8.72 -30.67 23.34
N ILE A 277 -9.08 -30.05 22.22
CA ILE A 277 -8.28 -29.04 21.52
C ILE A 277 -9.06 -27.75 21.32
N THR A 278 -8.34 -26.67 21.04
CA THR A 278 -8.94 -25.40 20.61
C THR A 278 -8.67 -25.19 19.14
N VAL A 279 -9.71 -24.90 18.35
CA VAL A 279 -9.65 -24.79 16.89
C VAL A 279 -10.09 -23.42 16.44
N ARG A 280 -9.30 -22.81 15.56
CA ARG A 280 -9.56 -21.50 14.97
C ARG A 280 -9.40 -21.59 13.45
N VAL A 281 -10.37 -21.06 12.70
CA VAL A 281 -10.25 -20.92 11.24
C VAL A 281 -9.30 -19.77 10.94
N ILE A 282 -8.31 -20.01 10.08
CA ILE A 282 -7.26 -19.05 9.72
C ILE A 282 -7.14 -18.80 8.22
N SER A 283 -7.78 -19.60 7.36
CA SER A 283 -8.17 -19.26 5.97
C SER A 283 -9.10 -20.29 5.34
#